data_AF-A0A942NJW3-F1
#
_entry.id   AF-A0A942NJW3-F1
#
_cell.length_a   1.000
_cell.length_b   1.000
_cell.length_c   1.000
_cell.angle_alpha   90.00
_cell.angle_beta   90.00
_cell.angle_gamma   90.00
#
_symmetry.space_group_name_H-M   'P 1'
#
loop_
_entity.id
_entity.type
_entity.pdbx_description
1 polymer ?
#
loop_
_entity_poly.entity_id
_entity_poly.type
_entity_poly.pdbx_seq_one_letter_code
_entity_poly.pdbx_strand_id
1 'polypeptide(L)' 'MNQTYKNQVKLRLYVLPEVSHEGCFALHGGTAINLFIRNMPRLSVDIDLTYLPIEDRPSTIENIAQA' A
#
# COMPACT_ATOMS: atom_id res chain seq x y z
N MET A 1 3.63 22.64 5.86
CA MET A 1 3.46 21.32 5.21
C MET A 1 2.81 21.53 3.84
N ASN A 2 3.49 21.13 2.76
CA ASN A 2 3.09 21.40 1.37
C ASN A 2 1.72 20.78 1.02
N GLN A 3 0.86 21.55 0.36
CA GLN A 3 -0.52 21.15 0.03
C GLN A 3 -0.58 19.96 -0.94
N THR A 4 0.38 19.84 -1.86
CA THR A 4 0.48 18.71 -2.78
C THR A 4 0.64 17.39 -2.03
N TYR A 5 1.51 17.34 -1.03
CA TYR A 5 1.70 16.13 -0.21
C TYR A 5 0.46 15.81 0.63
N LYS A 6 -0.27 16.82 1.13
CA LYS A 6 -1.54 16.58 1.83
C LYS A 6 -2.58 15.95 0.91
N ASN A 7 -2.68 16.44 -0.33
CA ASN A 7 -3.61 15.89 -1.32
C ASN A 7 -3.25 14.44 -1.69
N GLN A 8 -1.96 14.13 -1.86
CA GLN A 8 -1.49 12.77 -2.10
C GLN A 8 -1.82 11.82 -0.94
N VAL A 9 -1.54 12.21 0.30
CA VAL A 9 -1.89 11.40 1.48
C VAL A 9 -3.40 11.20 1.58
N LYS A 10 -4.20 12.24 1.28
CA LYS A 10 -5.66 12.13 1.27
C LYS A 10 -6.15 11.12 0.23
N LEU A 11 -5.64 11.17 -1.00
CA LEU A 11 -5.96 10.19 -2.03
C LEU A 11 -5.61 8.77 -1.56
N ARG A 12 -4.45 8.60 -0.94
CA ARG A 12 -4.02 7.31 -0.40
C ARG A 12 -4.96 6.73 0.65
N LEU A 13 -5.50 7.56 1.55
CA LEU A 13 -6.47 7.11 2.55
C LEU A 13 -7.76 6.61 1.91
N TYR A 14 -8.10 7.06 0.69
CA TYR A 14 -9.19 6.52 -0.10
C TYR A 14 -8.81 5.26 -0.89
N VAL A 15 -7.57 5.15 -1.36
CA VAL A 15 -7.09 4.00 -2.16
C VAL A 15 -6.78 2.77 -1.29
N LEU A 16 -6.23 2.96 -0.09
CA LEU A 16 -5.84 1.85 0.79
C LEU A 16 -6.98 0.85 1.10
N PRO A 17 -8.22 1.29 1.39
CA PRO A 17 -9.36 0.38 1.54
C PRO A 17 -9.61 -0.47 0.30
N GLU A 18 -9.49 0.09 -0.91
CA GLU A 18 -9.70 -0.67 -2.14
C GLU A 18 -8.64 -1.77 -2.30
N VAL A 19 -7.38 -1.45 -2.03
CA VAL A 19 -6.28 -2.43 -2.03
C VAL A 19 -6.50 -3.53 -0.98
N SER A 20 -7.16 -3.20 0.14
CA SER A 20 -7.41 -4.18 1.22
C SER A 20 -8.43 -5.26 0.86
N HIS A 21 -9.21 -5.07 -0.21
CA HIS A 21 -10.08 -6.11 -0.75
C HIS A 21 -9.28 -7.24 -1.42
N GLU A 22 -8.07 -6.94 -1.90
CA GLU A 22 -7.18 -7.91 -2.52
C GLU A 22 -6.40 -8.71 -1.46
N GLY A 23 -6.91 -9.89 -1.11
CA GLY A 23 -6.33 -10.77 -0.09
C GLY A 23 -4.95 -11.36 -0.45
N CYS A 24 -4.48 -11.16 -1.69
CA CYS A 24 -3.16 -11.61 -2.16
C CYS A 24 -2.03 -10.62 -1.80
N PHE A 25 -2.35 -9.43 -1.27
CA PHE A 25 -1.36 -8.42 -0.90
C PHE A 25 -1.30 -8.16 0.61
N ALA A 26 -0.09 -7.97 1.12
CA ALA A 26 0.14 -7.43 2.46
C ALA A 26 0.79 -6.05 2.40
N LEU A 27 0.21 -5.09 3.11
CA LEU A 27 0.78 -3.77 3.29
C LEU A 27 1.99 -3.83 4.24
N HIS A 28 3.11 -3.24 3.84
CA HIS A 28 4.31 -3.17 4.67
C HIS A 28 4.99 -1.80 4.61
N GLY A 29 6.26 -1.76 5.03
CA GLY A 29 7.12 -0.60 4.87
C GLY A 29 6.81 0.54 5.84
N GLY A 30 7.38 1.70 5.53
CA GLY A 30 7.26 2.89 6.37
C GLY A 30 5.82 3.39 6.47
N THR A 31 5.02 3.12 5.45
CA THR A 31 3.60 3.45 5.40
C THR A 31 2.78 2.65 6.42
N ALA A 32 2.94 1.33 6.48
CA ALA A 32 2.24 0.49 7.45
C ALA A 32 2.56 0.93 8.89
N ILE A 33 3.86 1.13 9.17
CA ILE A 33 4.33 1.58 10.49
C ILE A 33 3.75 2.95 10.84
N ASN A 34 3.73 3.89 9.89
CA ASN A 34 3.28 5.27 10.15
C ASN A 34 1.78 5.37 10.41
N LEU A 35 0.96 4.53 9.76
CA LEU A 35 -0.51 4.52 9.91
C LEU A 35 -1.00 3.67 11.08
N PHE A 36 -0.45 2.47 11.25
CA PHE A 36 -1.03 1.47 12.15
C PHE A 36 -0.27 1.32 13.48
N ILE A 37 1.02 1.68 13.52
CA ILE A 37 1.87 1.48 14.72
C ILE A 37 2.21 2.80 15.40
N ARG A 38 2.38 3.88 14.64
CA ARG A 38 2.71 5.22 15.14
C ARG A 38 1.55 6.18 14.97
N ASN A 39 1.52 7.25 15.75
CA ASN A 39 0.53 8.32 15.60
C ASN A 39 0.91 9.29 14.46
N MET A 40 1.10 8.79 13.25
CA MET A 40 1.36 9.57 12.02
C MET A 40 2.39 10.72 12.18
N PRO A 41 3.61 10.49 12.70
CA PRO A 41 4.60 11.54 12.95
C PRO A 41 5.13 12.23 11.69
N ARG A 42 4.90 11.65 10.50
CA ARG A 42 5.26 12.22 9.20
C ARG A 42 4.17 11.92 8.17
N LEU A 43 4.19 12.65 7.05
CA LEU A 43 3.46 12.22 5.86
C LEU A 43 4.18 11.04 5.20
N SER A 44 3.41 10.09 4.68
CA SER A 44 3.90 8.97 3.88
C SER A 44 3.10 8.92 2.60
N VAL A 45 3.77 8.97 1.45
CA VAL A 45 3.13 9.12 0.14
C VAL A 45 3.12 7.82 -0.67
N ASP A 46 3.98 6.86 -0.32
CA ASP A 46 4.12 5.59 -1.03
C ASP A 46 3.20 4.50 -0.45
N ILE A 47 2.81 3.51 -1.26
CA ILE A 47 2.18 2.26 -0.79
C ILE A 47 3.14 1.12 -1.15
N ASP A 48 3.64 0.43 -0.13
CA ASP A 48 4.47 -0.76 -0.33
C ASP A 48 3.62 -2.02 -0.07
N LEU A 49 3.47 -2.87 -1.08
CA LEU A 49 2.74 -4.13 -1.02
C LEU A 49 3.67 -5.31 -1.28
N THR A 50 3.47 -6.40 -0.53
CA THR A 50 4.08 -7.70 -0.80
C THR A 50 3.01 -8.64 -1.31
N TYR A 51 3.25 -9.24 -2.48
CA TYR A 51 2.45 -10.35 -2.97
C TYR A 51 2.72 -11.60 -2.12
N LEU A 52 1.67 -12.23 -1.61
CA LEU A 52 1.74 -13.30 -0.62
C LEU A 52 1.93 -14.71 -1.22
N PRO A 53 1.27 -15.07 -2.34
CA PRO A 53 1.47 -16.39 -2.93
C PRO A 53 2.92 -16.62 -3.36
N ILE A 54 3.41 -17.83 -3.09
CA ILE A 54 4.74 -18.29 -3.51
C ILE A 54 4.56 -19.17 -4.73
N GLU A 55 4.94 -18.64 -5.88
CA GLU A 55 4.82 -19.31 -7.18
C GLU A 55 5.95 -18.88 -8.12
N ASP A 56 6.02 -19.45 -9.31
CA ASP A 56 7.03 -19.03 -10.29
C ASP A 56 6.79 -17.60 -10.78
N ARG A 57 7.86 -17.00 -11.31
CA ARG A 57 7.86 -15.59 -11.70
C ARG A 57 6.81 -15.26 -12.77
N PRO A 58 6.64 -16.05 -13.84
CA PRO A 58 5.52 -15.87 -14.78
C PRO A 58 4.15 -15.81 -14.10
N SER A 59 3.80 -16.81 -13.29
CA SER A 59 2.49 -16.85 -12.61
C SER A 59 2.31 -15.68 -11.63
N THR A 60 3.36 -15.33 -10.89
CA THR A 60 3.35 -14.16 -9.99
C THR A 60 2.98 -12.88 -10.73
N ILE A 61 3.60 -12.62 -11.90
CA ILE A 61 3.36 -11.39 -12.66
C ILE A 61 1.95 -11.35 -13.23
N GLU A 62 1.45 -12.50 -13.72
CA GLU A 62 0.11 -12.62 -14.26
C GLU A 62 -0.96 -12.38 -13.17
N ASN A 63 -0.82 -13.02 -12.02
CA ASN A 63 -1.77 -12.90 -10.93
C ASN A 63 -1.78 -11.49 -10.32
N ILE A 64 -0.63 -10.83 -10.19
CA ILE A 64 -0.55 -9.43 -9.75
C ILE A 64 -1.30 -8.49 -10.72
N ALA A 65 -1.32 -8.79 -12.02
CA ALA A 65 -2.00 -7.95 -13.01
C ALA A 65 -3.52 -8.16 -13.07
N GLN A 66 -4.02 -9.26 -12.46
CA GLN A 66 -5.45 -9.60 -12.40
C GLN A 66 -6.12 -9.22 -11.08
N ALA A 67 -5.32 -8.92 -10.05
CA ALA A 67 -5.75 -8.32 -8.79
C ALA A 67 -5.98 -6.81 -8.97
#